data_AF-U7QI80-F1
#
_entry.id   AF-U7QI80-F1
#
_cell.length_a   1.000
_cell.length_b   1.000
_cell.length_c   1.000
_cell.angle_alpha   90.00
_cell.angle_beta   90.00
_cell.angle_gamma   90.00
#
_symmetry.space_group_name_H-M   'P 1'
#
loop_
_entity.id
_entity.type
_entity.pdbx_description
1 polymer ?
#
loop_
_entity_poly.entity_id
_entity_poly.type
_entity_poly.pdbx_seq_one_letter_code
_entity_poly.pdbx_strand_id
1 'polypeptide(L)'
;MIIIQRLIQAILTPLTGQDWRVVLISLLVYGLVALPLGFFSGFLQFNPCLRSRSVALAVSPGAVFSNIVKLFFFPALVEEIVFRVFLIPHPLEAVSLKTWVFWMLFSLGLFIIYHPLNALIFYPEGNPTFWNPIFLILAGFLGLTCAFVYRLTGSLWGIVIIHGLIVFVWLYVLDGINKLVRVDDFEF
;
A
#
# COMPACT_ATOMS: atom_id res chain seq x y z
N MET A 1 4.39 12.72 -23.49
CA MET A 1 3.55 11.70 -24.15
C MET A 1 3.65 10.33 -23.48
N ILE A 2 4.85 9.87 -23.10
CA ILE A 2 5.09 8.54 -22.48
C ILE A 2 4.28 8.31 -21.18
N ILE A 3 4.29 9.25 -20.23
CA ILE A 3 3.59 9.07 -18.93
C ILE A 3 2.07 8.90 -19.12
N ILE A 4 1.47 9.67 -20.02
CA ILE A 4 0.04 9.56 -20.35
C ILE A 4 -0.25 8.19 -20.97
N GLN A 5 0.62 7.70 -21.86
CA GLN A 5 0.48 6.37 -22.44
C GLN A 5 0.58 5.27 -21.38
N ARG A 6 1.52 5.36 -20.43
CA ARG A 6 1.62 4.44 -19.29
C ARG A 6 0.32 4.40 -18.49
N LEU A 7 -0.23 5.57 -18.18
CA LEU A 7 -1.47 5.69 -17.42
C LEU A 7 -2.65 5.06 -18.16
N ILE A 8 -2.83 5.41 -19.44
CA ILE A 8 -3.90 4.85 -20.27
C ILE A 8 -3.75 3.33 -20.36
N GLN A 9 -2.55 2.81 -20.65
CA GLN A 9 -2.31 1.37 -20.75
C GLN A 9 -2.58 0.67 -19.42
N ALA A 10 -2.13 1.21 -18.28
CA ALA A 10 -2.30 0.60 -16.98
C ALA A 10 -3.78 0.55 -16.53
N ILE A 11 -4.54 1.60 -16.81
CA ILE A 11 -5.98 1.68 -16.51
C ILE A 11 -6.78 0.73 -17.41
N LEU A 12 -6.47 0.71 -18.71
CA LEU A 12 -7.21 -0.06 -19.70
C LEU A 12 -6.84 -1.55 -19.73
N THR A 13 -5.82 -1.99 -18.98
CA THR A 13 -5.45 -3.40 -18.87
C THR A 13 -6.27 -4.05 -17.74
N PRO A 14 -7.34 -4.81 -18.04
CA PRO A 14 -8.10 -5.52 -17.02
C PRO A 14 -7.29 -6.70 -16.47
N LEU A 15 -7.64 -7.16 -15.27
CA LEU A 15 -7.07 -8.38 -14.71
C LEU A 15 -7.68 -9.62 -15.40
N THR A 16 -6.81 -10.44 -15.98
CA THR A 16 -7.17 -11.77 -16.49
C THR A 16 -7.15 -12.81 -15.37
N GLY A 17 -7.65 -14.03 -15.65
CA GLY A 17 -7.56 -15.13 -14.69
C GLY A 17 -6.13 -15.52 -14.31
N GLN A 18 -5.15 -15.31 -15.19
CA GLN A 18 -3.74 -15.53 -14.88
C GLN A 18 -3.19 -14.42 -13.97
N ASP A 19 -3.59 -13.17 -14.20
CA ASP A 19 -3.17 -12.04 -13.36
C ASP A 19 -3.67 -12.18 -11.92
N TRP A 20 -4.88 -12.73 -11.73
CA TRP A 20 -5.38 -13.06 -10.39
C TRP A 20 -4.49 -14.07 -9.65
N ARG A 21 -3.86 -15.02 -10.36
CA ARG A 21 -2.88 -15.92 -9.73
C ARG A 21 -1.64 -15.15 -9.28
N VAL A 22 -1.15 -14.22 -10.09
CA VAL A 22 -0.02 -13.34 -9.73
C VAL A 22 -0.37 -12.54 -8.48
N VAL A 23 -1.57 -11.95 -8.42
CA VAL A 23 -2.06 -11.20 -7.26
C VAL A 23 -2.12 -12.06 -6.01
N LEU A 24 -2.76 -13.24 -6.08
CA LEU A 24 -2.91 -14.14 -4.93
C LEU A 24 -1.57 -14.66 -4.41
N ILE A 25 -0.67 -15.07 -5.32
CA ILE A 25 0.68 -15.52 -4.95
C ILE A 25 1.46 -14.37 -4.30
N SER A 26 1.34 -13.15 -4.84
CA SER A 26 2.02 -11.98 -4.30
C SER A 26 1.52 -11.61 -2.89
N LEU A 27 0.20 -11.71 -2.65
CA LEU A 27 -0.37 -11.55 -1.30
C LEU A 27 0.13 -12.61 -0.33
N LEU A 28 0.23 -13.87 -0.78
CA LEU A 28 0.75 -14.96 0.05
C LEU A 28 2.22 -14.74 0.39
N VAL A 29 3.06 -14.44 -0.60
CA VAL A 29 4.49 -14.15 -0.40
C VAL A 29 4.67 -12.93 0.50
N TYR A 30 3.88 -11.89 0.28
CA TYR A 30 3.90 -10.71 1.14
C TYR A 30 3.60 -11.10 2.59
N GLY A 31 2.48 -11.79 2.82
CA GLY A 31 2.05 -12.21 4.16
C GLY A 31 3.05 -13.12 4.87
N LEU A 32 3.69 -14.05 4.15
CA LEU A 32 4.69 -14.96 4.70
C LEU A 32 5.94 -14.25 5.24
N VAL A 33 6.26 -13.05 4.76
CA VAL A 33 7.38 -12.25 5.27
C VAL A 33 6.89 -11.18 6.24
N ALA A 34 5.83 -10.47 5.86
CA ALA A 34 5.32 -9.33 6.60
C ALA A 34 4.73 -9.71 7.96
N LEU A 35 3.98 -10.82 8.04
CA LEU A 35 3.36 -11.25 9.30
C LEU A 35 4.43 -11.67 10.32
N PRO A 36 5.37 -12.58 10.03
CA PRO A 36 6.39 -12.94 11.02
C PRO A 36 7.25 -11.74 11.43
N LEU A 37 7.72 -10.94 10.47
CA LEU A 37 8.54 -9.77 10.77
C LEU A 37 7.80 -8.78 11.67
N GLY A 38 6.57 -8.45 11.32
CA GLY A 38 5.78 -7.48 12.07
C GLY A 38 5.38 -7.97 13.45
N PHE A 39 5.03 -9.26 13.62
CA PHE A 39 4.72 -9.80 14.94
C PHE A 39 5.97 -9.94 15.82
N PHE A 40 7.09 -10.44 15.28
CA PHE A 40 8.33 -10.59 16.06
C PHE A 40 8.95 -9.26 16.49
N SER A 41 8.75 -8.19 15.70
CA SER A 41 9.20 -6.85 16.08
C SER A 41 8.22 -6.13 17.02
N GLY A 42 7.06 -6.72 17.33
CA GLY A 42 5.97 -6.09 18.07
C GLY A 42 5.24 -4.97 17.32
N PHE A 43 5.53 -4.77 16.03
CA PHE A 43 4.91 -3.74 15.21
C PHE A 43 3.48 -4.09 14.82
N LEU A 44 3.23 -5.34 14.42
CA LEU A 44 1.89 -5.85 14.17
C LEU A 44 1.36 -6.49 15.46
N GLN A 45 0.14 -6.14 15.83
CA GLN A 45 -0.55 -6.73 16.97
C GLN A 45 -1.96 -7.08 16.55
N PHE A 46 -2.44 -8.26 16.90
CA PHE A 46 -3.80 -8.64 16.57
C PHE A 46 -4.77 -7.88 17.48
N ASN A 47 -5.27 -6.75 16.98
CA ASN A 47 -6.22 -5.90 17.67
C ASN A 47 -7.28 -5.46 16.66
N PRO A 48 -8.22 -6.36 16.30
CA PRO A 48 -9.27 -6.03 15.36
C PRO A 48 -10.08 -4.86 15.92
N CYS A 49 -10.00 -3.71 15.24
CA CYS A 49 -10.58 -2.44 15.67
C CYS A 49 -12.11 -2.52 15.81
N LEU A 50 -12.73 -3.55 15.21
CA LEU A 50 -14.12 -3.96 15.40
C LEU A 50 -14.47 -4.39 16.84
N ARG A 51 -13.49 -4.48 17.76
CA ARG A 51 -13.67 -4.99 19.13
C ARG A 51 -13.43 -3.94 20.23
N SER A 52 -12.82 -2.80 19.93
CA SER A 52 -12.64 -1.72 20.93
C SER A 52 -13.95 -0.95 21.13
N ARG A 53 -14.49 -0.92 22.35
CA ARG A 53 -15.84 -0.42 22.67
C ARG A 53 -16.06 1.07 22.28
N SER A 54 -15.00 1.87 22.29
CA SER A 54 -15.03 3.29 21.87
C SER A 54 -15.03 3.48 20.35
N VAL A 55 -14.37 2.59 19.60
CA VAL A 55 -14.34 2.62 18.13
C VAL A 55 -15.54 1.87 17.54
N ALA A 56 -15.96 0.76 18.15
CA ALA A 56 -17.11 -0.04 17.71
C ALA A 56 -18.45 0.71 17.80
N LEU A 57 -18.58 1.69 18.72
CA LEU A 57 -19.75 2.57 18.80
C LEU A 57 -19.73 3.70 17.75
N ALA A 58 -18.56 4.04 17.20
CA ALA A 58 -18.37 5.09 16.19
C ALA A 58 -18.34 4.55 14.74
N VAL A 59 -18.27 3.23 14.56
CA VAL A 59 -18.07 2.59 13.27
C VAL A 59 -19.38 1.98 12.78
N SER A 60 -20.28 2.84 12.28
CA SER A 60 -21.43 2.38 11.49
C SER A 60 -20.94 1.68 10.21
N PRO A 61 -21.74 0.78 9.60
CA PRO A 61 -21.41 0.20 8.30
C PRO A 61 -21.06 1.25 7.24
N GLY A 62 -21.71 2.43 7.31
CA GLY A 62 -21.41 3.57 6.45
C GLY A 62 -20.02 4.18 6.70
N ALA A 63 -19.56 4.23 7.95
CA ALA A 63 -18.22 4.72 8.30
C ALA A 63 -17.12 3.77 7.81
N VAL A 64 -17.31 2.45 7.94
CA VAL A 64 -16.38 1.43 7.38
C VAL A 64 -16.28 1.60 5.88
N PHE A 65 -17.42 1.66 5.19
CA PHE A 65 -17.46 1.82 3.74
C PHE A 65 -16.77 3.11 3.29
N SER A 66 -17.04 4.24 3.97
CA SER A 66 -16.37 5.51 3.71
C SER A 66 -14.85 5.38 3.84
N ASN A 67 -14.36 4.68 4.85
CA ASN A 67 -12.93 4.51 5.06
C ASN A 67 -12.29 3.57 4.02
N ILE A 68 -12.97 2.49 3.61
CA ILE A 68 -12.50 1.64 2.50
C ILE A 68 -12.37 2.47 1.23
N VAL A 69 -13.37 3.29 0.91
CA VAL A 69 -13.34 4.18 -0.25
C VAL A 69 -12.18 5.18 -0.13
N LYS A 70 -11.99 5.80 1.03
CA LYS A 70 -10.86 6.70 1.27
C LYS A 70 -9.53 5.99 1.04
N LEU A 71 -9.31 4.83 1.67
CA LEU A 71 -8.08 4.03 1.53
C LEU A 71 -7.82 3.57 0.10
N PHE A 72 -8.88 3.28 -0.66
CA PHE A 72 -8.77 2.94 -2.07
C PHE A 72 -8.22 4.12 -2.88
N PHE A 73 -8.74 5.34 -2.69
CA PHE A 73 -8.23 6.51 -3.42
C PHE A 73 -6.89 7.01 -2.86
N PHE A 74 -6.77 7.07 -1.53
CA PHE A 74 -5.62 7.50 -0.77
C PHE A 74 -5.44 6.61 0.48
N PRO A 75 -4.39 5.77 0.53
CA PRO A 75 -3.18 5.83 -0.29
C PRO A 75 -3.23 5.07 -1.63
N ALA A 76 -4.05 4.02 -1.77
CA ALA A 76 -3.75 2.96 -2.73
C ALA A 76 -3.71 3.41 -4.21
N LEU A 77 -4.72 4.12 -4.71
CA LEU A 77 -4.78 4.52 -6.11
C LEU A 77 -3.71 5.55 -6.46
N VAL A 78 -3.61 6.62 -5.67
CA VAL A 78 -2.73 7.76 -5.97
C VAL A 78 -1.27 7.35 -5.86
N GLU A 79 -0.90 6.63 -4.81
CA GLU A 79 0.48 6.19 -4.63
C GLU A 79 0.89 5.21 -5.73
N GLU A 80 0.04 4.26 -6.12
CA GLU A 80 0.37 3.33 -7.21
C GLU A 80 0.48 4.04 -8.57
N ILE A 81 -0.36 5.05 -8.85
CA ILE A 81 -0.21 5.87 -10.05
C ILE A 81 1.14 6.60 -10.04
N VAL A 82 1.47 7.29 -8.94
CA VAL A 82 2.69 8.10 -8.86
C VAL A 82 3.93 7.22 -8.90
N PHE A 83 4.02 6.23 -8.02
CA PHE A 83 5.26 5.48 -7.85
C PHE A 83 5.41 4.36 -8.88
N ARG A 84 4.34 3.68 -9.30
CA ARG A 84 4.47 2.51 -10.20
C ARG A 84 4.21 2.93 -11.63
N VAL A 85 3.07 3.57 -11.91
CA VAL A 85 2.69 3.89 -13.29
C VAL A 85 3.54 5.01 -13.89
N PHE A 86 3.81 6.09 -13.16
CA PHE A 86 4.57 7.21 -13.74
C PHE A 86 6.07 6.91 -13.81
N LEU A 87 6.64 6.31 -12.76
CA LEU A 87 8.09 6.14 -12.66
C LEU A 87 8.59 4.84 -13.29
N ILE A 88 7.87 3.72 -13.15
CA ILE A 88 8.33 2.42 -13.64
C ILE A 88 7.85 2.21 -15.10
N PRO A 89 8.73 1.82 -16.03
CA PRO A 89 8.33 1.50 -17.39
C PRO A 89 7.25 0.41 -17.44
N HIS A 90 6.20 0.67 -18.22
CA HIS A 90 5.13 -0.29 -18.49
C HIS A 90 5.68 -1.49 -19.28
N PRO A 91 5.15 -2.71 -19.09
CA PRO A 91 5.64 -3.90 -19.79
C PRO A 91 5.66 -3.78 -21.33
N LEU A 92 4.71 -3.02 -21.90
CA LEU A 92 4.63 -2.79 -23.35
C LEU A 92 5.72 -1.87 -23.91
N GLU A 93 6.45 -1.14 -23.07
CA GLU A 93 7.59 -0.32 -23.51
C GLU A 93 8.82 -1.17 -23.86
N ALA A 94 8.81 -2.47 -23.51
CA ALA A 94 9.85 -3.44 -23.86
C ALA A 94 11.30 -2.98 -23.54
N VAL A 95 11.47 -2.19 -22.48
CA VAL A 95 12.79 -1.72 -22.05
C VAL A 95 13.68 -2.86 -21.57
N SER A 96 15.00 -2.64 -21.60
CA SER A 96 15.96 -3.61 -21.06
C SER A 96 15.72 -3.88 -19.56
N LEU A 97 16.08 -5.08 -19.09
CA LEU A 97 15.98 -5.42 -17.66
C LEU A 97 16.78 -4.43 -16.79
N LYS A 98 17.97 -4.00 -17.24
CA LYS A 98 18.80 -3.01 -16.52
C LYS A 98 18.05 -1.68 -16.34
N THR A 99 17.43 -1.19 -17.41
CA THR A 99 16.62 0.03 -17.37
C THR A 99 15.43 -0.11 -16.44
N TRP A 100 14.72 -1.24 -16.51
CA TRP A 100 13.59 -1.49 -15.62
C TRP A 100 14.00 -1.56 -14.14
N VAL A 101 15.08 -2.28 -13.82
CA VAL A 101 15.60 -2.40 -12.45
C VAL A 101 16.01 -1.04 -11.89
N PHE A 102 16.67 -0.20 -12.69
CA PHE A 102 17.03 1.16 -12.28
C PHE A 102 15.80 1.98 -11.87
N TRP A 103 14.77 2.03 -12.73
CA TRP A 103 13.55 2.79 -12.44
C TRP A 103 12.73 2.20 -11.30
N MET A 104 12.71 0.87 -11.16
CA MET A 104 12.09 0.20 -10.02
C MET A 104 12.77 0.59 -8.70
N LEU A 105 14.10 0.52 -8.63
CA LEU A 105 14.84 0.89 -7.42
C LEU A 105 14.71 2.38 -7.10
N PHE A 106 14.74 3.24 -8.12
CA PHE A 106 14.52 4.67 -7.97
C PHE A 106 13.12 4.97 -7.40
N SER A 107 12.08 4.38 -8.00
CA SER A 107 10.70 4.47 -7.52
C SER A 107 10.56 3.97 -6.08
N LEU A 108 11.14 2.81 -5.77
CA LEU A 108 11.09 2.21 -4.44
C LEU A 108 11.74 3.10 -3.38
N GLY A 109 12.90 3.70 -3.69
CA GLY A 109 13.57 4.65 -2.81
C GLY A 109 12.71 5.88 -2.53
N LEU A 110 12.11 6.47 -3.57
CA LEU A 110 11.20 7.61 -3.41
C LEU A 110 9.95 7.23 -2.61
N PHE A 111 9.39 6.04 -2.84
CA PHE A 111 8.25 5.54 -2.09
C PHE A 111 8.55 5.37 -0.59
N ILE A 112 9.71 4.82 -0.25
CA ILE A 112 10.12 4.68 1.17
C ILE A 112 10.34 6.05 1.80
N ILE A 113 11.03 6.97 1.12
CA ILE A 113 11.30 8.33 1.63
C ILE A 113 10.02 9.17 1.71
N TYR A 114 9.04 8.92 0.85
CA TYR A 114 7.77 9.61 0.88
C TYR A 114 7.05 9.45 2.22
N HIS A 115 7.12 8.29 2.87
CA HIS A 115 6.43 8.06 4.14
C HIS A 115 6.86 8.99 5.29
N PRO A 116 8.15 9.10 5.65
CA PRO A 116 8.58 10.05 6.67
C PRO A 116 8.32 11.50 6.26
N LEU A 117 8.44 11.85 4.96
CA LEU A 117 8.07 13.18 4.47
C LEU A 117 6.55 13.45 4.60
N ASN A 118 5.72 12.43 4.37
CA ASN A 118 4.28 12.49 4.52
C ASN A 118 3.94 12.80 5.98
N ALA A 119 4.60 12.14 6.93
CA ALA A 119 4.48 12.42 8.37
C ALA A 119 5.03 13.78 8.81
N LEU A 120 5.79 14.47 7.98
CA LEU A 120 6.24 15.83 8.29
C LEU A 120 5.32 16.90 7.68
N ILE A 121 4.79 16.66 6.49
CA ILE A 121 4.20 17.72 5.66
C ILE A 121 2.68 17.61 5.55
N PHE A 122 2.15 16.39 5.32
CA PHE A 122 0.75 16.21 4.93
C PHE A 122 -0.08 15.44 5.95
N TYR A 123 0.56 14.56 6.75
CA TYR A 123 -0.11 13.72 7.74
C TYR A 123 0.72 13.58 9.03
N PRO A 124 0.87 14.65 9.84
CA PRO A 124 1.65 14.65 11.08
C PRO A 124 1.26 13.56 12.09
N GLU A 125 0.01 13.10 12.04
CA GLU A 125 -0.53 12.01 12.86
C GLU A 125 0.15 10.66 12.54
N GLY A 126 0.74 10.53 11.35
CA GLY A 126 1.56 9.38 10.98
C GLY A 126 2.89 9.28 11.74
N ASN A 127 3.28 10.29 12.53
CA ASN A 127 4.44 10.23 13.41
C ASN A 127 4.07 9.56 14.76
N PRO A 128 4.85 8.59 15.29
CA PRO A 128 6.15 8.10 14.82
C PRO A 128 6.11 6.93 13.83
N THR A 129 4.94 6.46 13.45
CA THR A 129 4.76 5.25 12.63
C THR A 129 5.51 5.31 11.30
N PHE A 130 5.42 6.42 10.56
CA PHE A 130 6.09 6.55 9.25
C PHE A 130 7.60 6.77 9.34
N TRP A 131 8.13 6.96 10.55
CA TRP A 131 9.57 6.95 10.84
C TRP A 131 10.06 5.60 11.36
N ASN A 132 9.14 4.70 11.73
CA ASN A 132 9.49 3.41 12.30
C ASN A 132 10.20 2.54 11.25
N PRO A 133 11.41 2.02 11.53
CA PRO A 133 12.15 1.20 10.57
C PRO A 133 11.40 -0.05 10.10
N ILE A 134 10.63 -0.69 10.98
CA ILE A 134 9.84 -1.87 10.62
C ILE A 134 8.72 -1.49 9.67
N PHE A 135 8.03 -0.38 9.94
CA PHE A 135 7.02 0.14 9.01
C PHE A 135 7.64 0.40 7.64
N LEU A 136 8.80 1.06 7.57
CA LEU A 136 9.47 1.36 6.31
C LEU A 136 9.94 0.10 5.56
N ILE A 137 10.37 -0.93 6.27
CA ILE A 137 10.70 -2.23 5.66
C ILE A 137 9.44 -2.89 5.09
N LEU A 138 8.34 -2.91 5.84
CA LEU A 138 7.07 -3.52 5.40
C LEU A 138 6.42 -2.74 4.24
N ALA A 139 6.46 -1.42 4.29
CA ALA A 139 6.03 -0.54 3.21
C ALA A 139 6.94 -0.72 1.99
N GLY A 140 8.26 -0.70 2.16
CA GLY A 140 9.20 -0.98 1.07
C GLY A 140 8.95 -2.34 0.42
N PHE A 141 8.69 -3.37 1.22
CA PHE A 141 8.38 -4.70 0.70
C PHE A 141 7.03 -4.75 -0.03
N LEU A 142 6.02 -4.01 0.44
CA LEU A 142 4.76 -3.82 -0.28
C LEU A 142 5.03 -3.14 -1.63
N GLY A 143 5.84 -2.09 -1.61
CA GLY A 143 6.17 -1.33 -2.81
C GLY A 143 6.94 -2.14 -3.85
N LEU A 144 7.84 -3.01 -3.41
CA LEU A 144 8.55 -3.98 -4.24
C LEU A 144 7.59 -5.02 -4.83
N THR A 145 6.68 -5.54 -4.00
CA THR A 145 5.65 -6.50 -4.42
C THR A 145 4.76 -5.90 -5.51
N CYS A 146 4.26 -4.68 -5.31
CA CYS A 146 3.48 -3.96 -6.32
C CYS A 146 4.30 -3.72 -7.60
N ALA A 147 5.58 -3.34 -7.50
CA ALA A 147 6.42 -3.15 -8.68
C ALA A 147 6.56 -4.44 -9.52
N PHE A 148 6.75 -5.60 -8.89
CA PHE A 148 6.81 -6.88 -9.59
C PHE A 148 5.47 -7.27 -10.20
N VAL A 149 4.36 -7.12 -9.46
CA VAL A 149 3.02 -7.39 -9.98
C VAL A 149 2.73 -6.50 -11.20
N TYR A 150 3.06 -5.21 -11.12
CA TYR A 150 2.90 -4.28 -12.24
C TYR A 150 3.76 -4.69 -13.45
N ARG A 151 4.99 -5.16 -13.23
CA ARG A 151 5.84 -5.64 -14.32
C ARG A 151 5.29 -6.88 -15.02
N LEU A 152 4.59 -7.73 -14.29
CA LEU A 152 4.04 -8.98 -14.80
C LEU A 152 2.70 -8.79 -15.49
N THR A 153 1.83 -7.94 -14.92
CA THR A 153 0.44 -7.79 -15.40
C THR A 153 0.23 -6.52 -16.23
N GLY A 154 1.03 -5.47 -16.02
CA GLY A 154 0.80 -4.13 -16.57
C GLY A 154 -0.43 -3.41 -16.00
N SER A 155 -1.22 -4.06 -15.13
CA SER A 155 -2.50 -3.55 -14.67
C SER A 155 -2.37 -2.70 -13.41
N LEU A 156 -2.96 -1.50 -13.43
CA LEU A 156 -3.11 -0.65 -12.24
C LEU A 156 -3.99 -1.34 -11.19
N TRP A 157 -5.02 -2.07 -11.62
CA TRP A 157 -6.02 -2.62 -10.71
C TRP A 157 -5.44 -3.68 -9.78
N GLY A 158 -4.53 -4.53 -10.28
CA GLY A 158 -3.86 -5.55 -9.47
C GLY A 158 -3.06 -4.95 -8.31
N ILE A 159 -2.27 -3.93 -8.59
CA ILE A 159 -1.43 -3.28 -7.57
C ILE A 159 -2.23 -2.43 -6.58
N VAL A 160 -3.29 -1.75 -7.04
CA VAL A 160 -4.19 -0.99 -6.16
C VAL A 160 -4.95 -1.91 -5.20
N ILE A 161 -5.41 -3.07 -5.69
CA ILE A 161 -6.08 -4.06 -4.85
C ILE A 161 -5.12 -4.62 -3.79
N ILE A 162 -3.90 -4.99 -4.17
CA ILE A 162 -2.89 -5.51 -3.23
C ILE A 162 -2.56 -4.47 -2.16
N HIS A 163 -2.21 -3.25 -2.60
CA HIS A 163 -1.88 -2.16 -1.69
C HIS A 163 -3.04 -1.86 -0.75
N GLY A 164 -4.23 -1.59 -1.29
CA GLY A 164 -5.42 -1.26 -0.52
C GLY A 164 -5.79 -2.35 0.48
N LEU A 165 -5.73 -3.63 0.08
CA LEU A 165 -6.03 -4.75 0.98
C LEU A 165 -5.03 -4.85 2.13
N ILE A 166 -3.74 -4.74 1.85
CA ILE A 166 -2.68 -4.84 2.87
C ILE A 166 -2.80 -3.68 3.87
N VAL A 167 -3.00 -2.46 3.38
CA VAL A 167 -3.21 -1.29 4.25
C VAL A 167 -4.49 -1.44 5.07
N PHE A 168 -5.59 -1.88 4.46
CA PHE A 168 -6.84 -2.13 5.18
C PHE A 168 -6.67 -3.16 6.30
N VAL A 169 -6.05 -4.31 6.01
CA VAL A 169 -5.79 -5.36 7.00
C VAL A 169 -4.89 -4.83 8.11
N TRP A 170 -3.84 -4.09 7.78
CA TRP A 170 -2.97 -3.49 8.77
C TRP A 170 -3.73 -2.53 9.71
N LEU A 171 -4.47 -1.59 9.14
CA LEU A 171 -5.21 -0.57 9.88
C LEU A 171 -6.28 -1.16 10.80
N TYR A 172 -7.12 -2.05 10.27
CA TYR A 172 -8.33 -2.50 10.97
C TYR A 172 -8.18 -3.83 11.72
N VAL A 173 -7.19 -4.66 11.37
CA VAL A 173 -7.01 -5.99 11.97
C VAL A 173 -5.72 -6.07 12.79
N LEU A 174 -4.66 -5.39 12.34
CA LEU A 174 -3.31 -5.53 12.90
C LEU A 174 -2.82 -4.27 13.63
N ASP A 175 -3.74 -3.58 14.32
CA ASP A 175 -3.47 -2.45 15.22
C ASP A 175 -2.93 -1.17 14.56
N GLY A 176 -2.98 -1.05 13.23
CA GLY A 176 -2.46 0.12 12.51
C GLY A 176 -3.17 1.42 12.85
N ILE A 177 -4.49 1.41 13.07
CA ILE A 177 -5.25 2.63 13.44
C ILE A 177 -4.77 3.25 14.74
N ASN A 178 -4.52 2.44 15.77
CA ASN A 178 -4.05 2.93 17.07
C ASN A 178 -2.63 3.50 17.00
N LYS A 179 -1.92 3.25 15.89
CA LYS A 179 -0.59 3.79 15.61
C LYS A 179 -0.62 5.08 14.77
N LEU A 180 -1.80 5.49 14.29
CA LEU A 180 -2.00 6.69 13.49
C LEU A 180 -2.95 7.70 14.16
N VAL A 181 -3.78 7.28 15.11
CA VAL A 181 -4.69 8.17 15.85
C VAL A 181 -4.04 8.57 17.17
N ARG A 182 -4.10 9.85 17.55
CA ARG A 182 -3.68 10.27 18.90
C ARG A 182 -4.72 9.83 19.91
N VAL A 183 -4.28 9.43 21.10
CA VAL A 183 -5.15 8.97 22.20
C VAL A 183 -6.23 10.02 22.56
N ASP A 184 -6.00 11.29 22.23
CA ASP A 184 -6.86 12.43 22.57
C ASP A 184 -8.09 12.59 21.65
N ASP A 185 -8.17 11.88 20.51
CA ASP A 185 -9.29 12.02 19.54
C ASP A 185 -10.58 11.28 19.97
N PHE A 186 -10.61 10.73 21.19
CA PHE A 186 -11.75 9.97 21.74
C PHE A 186 -12.33 10.56 23.03
N GLU A 187 -11.94 11.77 23.43
CA GLU A 187 -12.64 12.49 24.51
C GLU A 187 -13.86 13.24 23.93
N PHE A 188 -15.04 12.64 24.12
CA PHE A 188 -16.36 13.30 24.05
C PHE A 188 -17.00 13.29 25.44
#